data_AF-A0A849GGV6-F1
#
_entry.id   AF-A0A849GGV6-F1
#
_cell.length_a   1.000
_cell.length_b   1.000
_cell.length_c   1.000
_cell.angle_alpha   90.00
_cell.angle_beta   90.00
_cell.angle_gamma   90.00
#
_symmetry.space_group_name_H-M   'P 1'
#
loop_
_entity.id
_entity.type
_entity.pdbx_description
1 polymer ?
#
loop_
_entity_poly.entity_id
_entity_poly.type
_entity_poly.pdbx_seq_one_letter_code
_entity_poly.pdbx_strand_id
1 'polypeptide(L)'
;MKQRFEKRLAALASADESVMQGGLKGIEKESLRVSSQGYLSDRPHPRGLGSALTNRYITTDFSEALLEFVTPAFPTTWEALQCICDIHQFMYAHLGDEILWPASMPCRIPENDSIPLARYGSSNVGRMKTIYRRGLGFRYGRQMQLIAGVHFNYSLPDTFWTAFREISGAESSRRDFQSKHYLRLIRNFRRTGWLVLYLFGASPALCKSFTGAGEAQLASLDKDTWFAPYATSLRMSDLGYSNQNQARINISLNSLDEYVR
;
A
#
# COMPACT_ATOMS: atom_id res chain seq x y z
N MET A 1 -29.40 -8.66 -11.44
CA MET A 1 -27.96 -8.29 -11.32
C MET A 1 -27.04 -9.30 -12.00
N LYS A 2 -27.22 -10.61 -11.75
CA LYS A 2 -26.50 -11.73 -12.38
C LYS A 2 -26.57 -11.71 -13.92
N GLN A 3 -27.77 -11.54 -14.49
CA GLN A 3 -27.98 -11.47 -15.95
C GLN A 3 -27.23 -10.32 -16.66
N ARG A 4 -27.07 -9.16 -16.01
CA ARG A 4 -26.32 -8.02 -16.57
C ARG A 4 -24.81 -8.25 -16.52
N PHE A 5 -24.33 -8.95 -15.49
CA PHE A 5 -22.93 -9.35 -15.40
C PHE A 5 -22.61 -10.40 -16.47
N GLU A 6 -23.42 -11.47 -16.55
CA GLU A 6 -23.26 -12.54 -17.53
C GLU A 6 -23.30 -12.02 -18.97
N LYS A 7 -24.24 -11.12 -19.30
CA LYS A 7 -24.31 -10.50 -20.64
C LYS A 7 -23.04 -9.71 -20.99
N ARG A 8 -22.49 -8.96 -20.03
CA ARG A 8 -21.26 -8.17 -20.25
C ARG A 8 -20.04 -9.06 -20.36
N LEU A 9 -19.97 -10.09 -19.52
CA LEU A 9 -18.89 -11.07 -19.54
C LEU A 9 -18.89 -11.81 -20.87
N ALA A 10 -20.05 -12.28 -21.35
CA ALA A 10 -20.18 -12.91 -22.66
C ALA A 10 -19.76 -11.97 -23.79
N ALA A 11 -20.22 -10.71 -23.78
CA ALA A 11 -19.84 -9.74 -24.81
C ALA A 11 -18.33 -9.44 -24.83
N LEU A 12 -17.68 -9.35 -23.66
CA LEU A 12 -16.22 -9.18 -23.57
C LEU A 12 -15.46 -10.45 -23.95
N ALA A 13 -15.97 -11.63 -23.60
CA ALA A 13 -15.36 -12.92 -23.97
C ALA A 13 -15.46 -13.22 -25.47
N SER A 14 -16.46 -12.65 -26.14
CA SER A 14 -16.61 -12.71 -27.60
C SER A 14 -15.83 -11.60 -28.33
N ALA A 15 -15.23 -10.65 -27.60
CA ALA A 15 -14.36 -9.64 -28.20
C ALA A 15 -12.96 -10.20 -28.46
N ASP A 16 -12.17 -9.48 -29.24
CA ASP A 16 -10.77 -9.84 -29.50
C ASP A 16 -9.95 -9.93 -28.20
N GLU A 17 -9.08 -10.92 -28.06
CA GLU A 17 -8.30 -11.15 -26.83
C GLU A 17 -7.46 -9.94 -26.42
N SER A 18 -7.01 -9.12 -27.39
CA SER A 18 -6.23 -7.91 -27.15
C SER A 18 -6.98 -6.86 -26.31
N VAL A 19 -8.31 -6.98 -26.18
CA VAL A 19 -9.15 -6.11 -25.33
C VAL A 19 -8.77 -6.25 -23.85
N MET A 20 -8.24 -7.38 -23.41
CA MET A 20 -7.83 -7.62 -22.01
C MET A 20 -6.31 -7.62 -21.82
N GLN A 21 -5.53 -7.55 -22.90
CA GLN A 21 -4.06 -7.57 -22.87
C GLN A 21 -3.47 -6.16 -22.81
N GLY A 22 -2.28 -6.02 -22.21
CA GLY A 22 -1.55 -4.75 -22.17
C GLY A 22 -1.94 -3.79 -21.06
N GLY A 23 -2.75 -4.22 -20.08
CA GLY A 23 -2.95 -3.43 -18.85
C GLY A 23 -1.62 -3.23 -18.11
N LEU A 24 -1.41 -2.08 -17.47
CA LEU A 24 -0.16 -1.76 -16.82
C LEU A 24 -0.24 -2.06 -15.31
N LYS A 25 0.89 -2.50 -14.74
CA LYS A 25 1.05 -2.87 -13.33
C LYS A 25 2.20 -2.08 -12.72
N GLY A 26 1.99 -1.49 -11.56
CA GLY A 26 3.04 -0.91 -10.72
C GLY A 26 2.96 -1.50 -9.32
N ILE A 27 4.10 -1.59 -8.64
CA ILE A 27 4.19 -2.11 -7.28
C ILE A 27 4.87 -1.05 -6.41
N GLU A 28 4.24 -0.75 -5.28
CA GLU A 28 4.91 -0.09 -4.16
C GLU A 28 5.08 -1.12 -3.04
N LYS A 29 6.27 -1.20 -2.44
CA LYS A 29 6.54 -2.10 -1.31
C LYS A 29 7.31 -1.36 -0.23
N GLU A 30 6.79 -1.41 0.98
CA GLU A 30 7.45 -0.85 2.15
C GLU A 30 8.28 -1.90 2.90
N SER A 31 9.31 -1.46 3.61
CA SER A 31 10.07 -2.29 4.56
C SER A 31 10.90 -1.47 5.51
N LEU A 32 10.94 -1.88 6.78
CA LEU A 32 11.78 -1.25 7.78
C LEU A 32 13.22 -1.74 7.66
N ARG A 33 14.18 -0.82 7.72
CA ARG A 33 15.56 -1.14 8.04
C ARG A 33 15.67 -1.45 9.52
N VAL A 34 16.21 -2.62 9.84
CA VAL A 34 16.42 -3.08 11.21
C VAL A 34 17.84 -3.61 11.37
N SER A 35 18.33 -3.62 12.61
CA SER A 35 19.58 -4.32 12.93
C SER A 35 19.42 -5.84 12.79
N SER A 36 20.53 -6.57 12.79
CA SER A 36 20.53 -8.05 12.83
C SER A 36 19.80 -8.64 14.04
N GLN A 37 19.55 -7.84 15.09
CA GLN A 37 18.79 -8.21 16.28
C GLN A 37 17.30 -7.80 16.20
N GLY A 38 16.87 -7.24 15.07
CA GLY A 38 15.49 -6.85 14.80
C GLY A 38 15.05 -5.52 15.42
N TYR A 39 15.98 -4.69 15.90
CA TYR A 39 15.65 -3.33 16.38
C TYR A 39 15.56 -2.36 15.21
N LEU A 40 14.60 -1.44 15.26
CA LEU A 40 14.46 -0.37 14.28
C LEU A 40 15.76 0.43 14.13
N SER A 41 16.18 0.66 12.89
CA SER A 41 17.35 1.51 12.62
C SER A 41 17.09 2.97 12.99
N ASP A 42 18.08 3.60 13.62
CA ASP A 42 18.16 5.04 13.85
C ASP A 42 19.07 5.75 12.84
N ARG A 43 19.73 4.99 11.95
CA ARG A 43 20.65 5.53 10.95
C ARG A 43 19.90 6.31 9.87
N PRO A 44 20.52 7.36 9.30
CA PRO A 44 19.92 8.11 8.19
C PRO A 44 19.74 7.23 6.95
N HIS A 45 18.91 7.69 6.01
CA HIS A 45 18.77 7.06 4.71
C HIS A 45 20.16 6.85 4.06
N PRO A 46 20.51 5.62 3.61
CA PRO A 46 21.84 5.34 3.10
C PRO A 46 22.22 6.25 1.93
N ARG A 47 23.38 6.90 2.02
CA ARG A 47 23.84 7.87 1.01
C ARG A 47 23.93 7.28 -0.40
N GLY A 48 24.27 6.00 -0.51
CA GLY A 48 24.37 5.28 -1.79
C GLY A 48 23.02 5.10 -2.52
N LEU A 49 21.89 5.25 -1.81
CA LEU A 49 20.55 5.26 -2.40
C LEU A 49 20.16 6.64 -2.93
N GLY A 50 21.00 7.66 -2.72
CA GLY A 50 20.77 9.02 -3.18
C GLY A 50 19.74 9.77 -2.34
N SER A 51 18.94 10.60 -3.00
CA SER A 51 17.95 11.46 -2.35
C SER A 51 16.58 10.80 -2.33
N ALA A 52 16.09 10.44 -1.15
CA ALA A 52 14.73 9.92 -0.97
C ALA A 52 13.66 10.91 -1.49
N LEU A 53 13.94 12.22 -1.57
CA LEU A 53 12.99 13.20 -2.10
C LEU A 53 12.75 13.06 -3.61
N THR A 54 13.77 12.62 -4.36
CA THR A 54 13.78 12.74 -5.83
C THR A 54 14.15 11.45 -6.56
N ASN A 55 14.60 10.42 -5.85
CA ASN A 55 14.85 9.11 -6.43
C ASN A 55 13.52 8.48 -6.90
N ARG A 56 13.53 7.91 -8.10
CA ARG A 56 12.34 7.38 -8.78
C ARG A 56 11.95 5.98 -8.33
N TYR A 57 12.88 5.22 -7.76
CA TYR A 57 12.70 3.81 -7.44
C TYR A 57 12.72 3.52 -5.94
N ILE A 58 13.46 4.32 -5.17
CA ILE A 58 13.68 4.09 -3.75
C ILE A 58 13.47 5.40 -3.00
N THR A 59 12.50 5.43 -2.10
CA THR A 59 12.22 6.55 -1.21
C THR A 59 12.01 6.05 0.21
N THR A 60 11.53 6.93 1.08
CA THR A 60 11.09 6.60 2.44
C THR A 60 9.64 7.01 2.60
N ASP A 61 8.85 6.20 3.31
CA ASP A 61 7.52 6.62 3.74
C ASP A 61 7.62 7.39 5.07
N PHE A 62 6.90 7.00 6.12
CA PHE A 62 6.74 7.82 7.32
C PHE A 62 8.06 8.05 8.08
N SER A 63 8.81 6.97 8.28
CA SER A 63 10.06 6.96 9.05
C SER A 63 11.28 6.99 8.15
N GLU A 64 12.38 7.57 8.64
CA GLU A 64 13.69 7.50 7.96
C GLU A 64 14.16 6.05 7.76
N ALA A 65 13.69 5.13 8.62
CA ALA A 65 13.96 3.71 8.53
C ALA A 65 12.95 2.93 7.68
N LEU A 66 11.82 3.53 7.30
CA LEU A 66 10.79 2.87 6.49
C LEU A 66 11.05 3.16 5.01
N LEU A 67 11.77 2.26 4.35
CA LEU A 67 12.00 2.33 2.91
C LEU A 67 10.72 2.00 2.14
N GLU A 68 10.57 2.63 0.99
CA GLU A 68 9.49 2.38 0.03
C GLU A 68 10.11 2.21 -1.36
N PHE A 69 9.83 1.07 -1.99
CA PHE A 69 10.25 0.74 -3.34
C PHE A 69 9.10 1.02 -4.29
N VAL A 70 9.37 1.72 -5.38
CA VAL A 70 8.35 2.14 -6.35
C VAL A 70 8.79 1.69 -7.74
N THR A 71 8.01 0.83 -8.39
CA THR A 71 8.30 0.43 -9.77
C THR A 71 7.72 1.41 -10.78
N PRO A 72 8.28 1.50 -12.00
CA PRO A 72 7.54 1.96 -13.17
C PRO A 72 6.29 1.11 -13.43
N ALA A 73 5.46 1.57 -14.35
CA ALA A 73 4.31 0.83 -14.83
C ALA A 73 4.74 -0.14 -15.96
N PHE A 74 4.54 -1.44 -15.76
CA PHE A 74 4.95 -2.48 -16.71
C PHE A 74 3.75 -3.24 -17.31
N PRO A 75 3.84 -3.68 -18.58
CA PRO A 75 2.78 -4.48 -19.20
C PRO A 75 2.72 -5.90 -18.67
N THR A 76 3.84 -6.47 -18.20
CA THR A 76 3.89 -7.83 -17.66
C THR A 76 4.15 -7.87 -16.15
N THR A 77 3.63 -8.90 -15.50
CA THR A 77 3.91 -9.16 -14.08
C THR A 77 5.38 -9.52 -13.86
N TRP A 78 6.00 -10.21 -14.83
CA TRP A 78 7.42 -10.58 -14.76
C TRP A 78 8.31 -9.33 -14.65
N GLU A 79 8.10 -8.31 -15.49
CA GLU A 79 8.92 -7.09 -15.46
C GLU A 79 8.76 -6.34 -14.13
N ALA A 80 7.53 -6.25 -13.62
CA ALA A 80 7.27 -5.60 -12.33
C ALA A 80 7.97 -6.32 -11.17
N LEU A 81 7.93 -7.66 -11.15
CA LEU A 81 8.61 -8.47 -10.14
C LEU A 81 10.13 -8.40 -10.27
N GLN A 82 10.66 -8.46 -11.50
CA GLN A 82 12.09 -8.33 -11.75
C GLN A 82 12.62 -6.97 -11.27
N CYS A 83 11.90 -5.88 -11.55
CA CYS A 83 12.26 -4.55 -11.08
C CYS A 83 12.30 -4.48 -9.54
N ILE A 84 11.32 -5.08 -8.84
CA ILE A 84 11.35 -5.19 -7.38
C ILE A 84 12.58 -5.99 -6.92
N CYS A 85 12.91 -7.10 -7.57
CA CYS A 85 14.10 -7.89 -7.25
C CYS A 85 15.39 -7.09 -7.41
N ASP A 86 15.54 -6.36 -8.51
CA ASP A 86 16.71 -5.52 -8.80
C ASP A 86 16.87 -4.41 -7.75
N ILE A 87 15.76 -3.75 -7.37
CA ILE A 87 15.75 -2.75 -6.29
C ILE A 87 16.24 -3.37 -4.98
N HIS A 88 15.77 -4.58 -4.63
CA HIS A 88 16.22 -5.25 -3.41
C HIS A 88 17.71 -5.56 -3.45
N GLN A 89 18.21 -6.14 -4.54
CA GLN A 89 19.62 -6.48 -4.71
C GLN A 89 20.52 -5.24 -4.62
N PHE A 90 20.16 -4.18 -5.34
CA PHE A 90 20.90 -2.92 -5.31
C PHE A 90 20.96 -2.33 -3.90
N MET A 91 19.84 -2.34 -3.19
CA MET A 91 19.76 -1.78 -1.85
C MET A 91 20.58 -2.58 -0.83
N TYR A 92 20.57 -3.92 -0.88
CA TYR A 92 21.37 -4.74 0.03
C TYR A 92 22.88 -4.48 -0.09
N ALA A 93 23.36 -4.05 -1.26
CA ALA A 93 24.74 -3.60 -1.43
C ALA A 93 25.06 -2.28 -0.66
N HIS A 94 24.03 -1.56 -0.19
CA HIS A 94 24.14 -0.25 0.47
C HIS A 94 23.64 -0.23 1.92
N LEU A 95 23.08 -1.33 2.44
CA LEU A 95 22.54 -1.42 3.80
C LEU A 95 23.60 -1.72 4.90
N GLY A 96 24.78 -2.18 4.51
CA GLY A 96 25.80 -2.60 5.47
C GLY A 96 25.34 -3.83 6.26
N ASP A 97 25.27 -3.70 7.59
CA ASP A 97 24.83 -4.72 8.54
C ASP A 97 23.32 -4.69 8.85
N GLU A 98 22.56 -3.75 8.26
CA GLU A 98 21.11 -3.70 8.38
C GLU A 98 20.43 -4.72 7.47
N ILE A 99 19.27 -5.19 7.91
CA ILE A 99 18.39 -6.06 7.13
C ILE A 99 17.02 -5.41 6.96
N LEU A 100 16.25 -5.95 6.02
CA LEU A 100 14.87 -5.53 5.79
C LEU A 100 13.91 -6.37 6.61
N TRP A 101 13.00 -5.71 7.30
CA TRP A 101 11.91 -6.36 8.00
C TRP A 101 10.95 -7.01 7.00
N PRO A 102 10.71 -8.33 7.07
CA PRO A 102 10.01 -9.06 6.01
C PRO A 102 8.48 -9.09 6.19
N ALA A 103 7.96 -8.56 7.28
CA ALA A 103 6.53 -8.64 7.63
C ALA A 103 5.86 -7.25 7.68
N SER A 104 4.53 -7.22 7.57
CA SER A 104 3.76 -5.97 7.71
C SER A 104 3.83 -5.38 9.11
N MET A 105 3.67 -6.22 10.13
CA MET A 105 3.62 -5.75 11.51
C MET A 105 5.03 -5.64 12.09
N PRO A 106 5.43 -4.48 12.60
CA PRO A 106 6.76 -4.27 13.18
C PRO A 106 6.91 -4.93 14.56
N CYS A 107 8.15 -5.13 15.00
CA CYS A 107 8.51 -5.62 16.33
C CYS A 107 9.71 -4.86 16.90
N ARG A 108 9.90 -4.94 18.23
CA ARG A 108 10.99 -4.27 18.97
C ARG A 108 11.08 -2.78 18.64
N ILE A 109 9.92 -2.14 18.66
CA ILE A 109 9.73 -0.75 18.26
C ILE A 109 10.08 0.15 19.45
N PRO A 110 10.83 1.24 19.25
CA PRO A 110 11.09 2.18 20.33
C PRO A 110 9.84 2.98 20.70
N GLU A 111 9.95 3.79 21.75
CA GLU A 111 8.90 4.73 22.12
C GLU A 111 8.58 5.70 20.97
N ASN A 112 7.34 6.19 20.95
CA ASN A 112 6.79 6.97 19.83
C ASN A 112 7.72 8.11 19.37
N ASP A 113 8.26 8.91 20.28
CA ASP A 113 9.07 10.07 19.90
C ASP A 113 10.49 9.74 19.43
N SER A 114 10.96 8.54 19.75
CA SER A 114 12.27 8.01 19.33
C SER A 114 12.26 7.46 17.90
N ILE A 115 11.08 7.25 17.30
CA ILE A 115 10.97 6.81 15.90
C ILE A 115 11.40 7.96 14.97
N PRO A 116 12.47 7.79 14.16
CA PRO A 116 12.97 8.87 13.32
C PRO A 116 11.99 9.16 12.17
N LEU A 117 11.59 10.42 12.02
CA LEU A 117 10.78 10.86 10.88
C LEU A 117 11.62 10.93 9.60
N ALA A 118 11.02 10.59 8.46
CA ALA A 118 11.70 10.71 7.18
C ALA A 118 12.13 12.16 6.87
N ARG A 119 13.36 12.31 6.40
CA ARG A 119 14.03 13.59 6.13
C ARG A 119 14.28 13.75 4.64
N TYR A 120 13.89 14.91 4.12
CA TYR A 120 13.95 15.23 2.68
C TYR A 120 14.78 16.50 2.39
N GLY A 121 15.75 16.82 3.26
CA GLY A 121 16.58 18.02 3.12
C GLY A 121 15.90 19.32 3.53
N SER A 122 16.49 20.46 3.13
CA SER A 122 16.12 21.81 3.59
C SER A 122 15.20 22.59 2.64
N SER A 123 14.90 22.05 1.45
CA SER A 123 13.99 22.69 0.49
C SER A 123 12.57 22.84 1.07
N ASN A 124 11.77 23.78 0.57
CA ASN A 124 10.39 23.97 1.04
C ASN A 124 9.56 22.68 0.93
N VAL A 125 9.67 21.98 -0.21
CA VAL A 125 8.97 20.71 -0.45
C VAL A 125 9.45 19.62 0.50
N GLY A 126 10.77 19.52 0.70
CA GLY A 126 11.35 18.53 1.62
C GLY A 126 10.90 18.75 3.07
N ARG A 127 10.99 19.99 3.56
CA ARG A 127 10.53 20.37 4.90
C ARG A 127 9.03 20.13 5.07
N MET A 128 8.22 20.46 4.06
CA MET A 128 6.77 20.22 4.09
C MET A 128 6.45 18.72 4.27
N LYS A 129 7.14 17.82 3.55
CA LYS A 129 6.95 16.36 3.69
C LYS A 129 7.30 15.83 5.08
N THR A 130 8.38 16.34 5.69
CA THR A 130 8.77 15.98 7.07
C THR A 130 7.79 16.58 8.10
N ILE A 131 7.33 17.82 7.91
CA ILE A 131 6.32 18.46 8.79
C ILE A 131 4.99 17.69 8.73
N TYR A 132 4.56 17.26 7.55
CA TYR A 132 3.37 16.42 7.38
C TYR A 132 3.46 15.15 8.23
N ARG A 133 4.58 14.42 8.17
CA ARG A 133 4.83 13.21 8.98
C ARG A 133 4.87 13.51 10.48
N ARG A 134 5.43 14.65 10.88
CA ARG A 134 5.34 15.11 12.28
C ARG A 134 3.89 15.29 12.72
N GLY A 135 3.05 15.88 11.87
CA GLY A 135 1.61 16.02 12.11
C GLY A 135 0.88 14.68 12.24
N LEU A 136 1.20 13.69 11.39
CA LEU A 136 0.68 12.33 11.53
C LEU A 136 1.09 11.69 12.86
N GLY A 137 2.36 11.85 13.26
CA GLY A 137 2.88 11.37 14.53
C GLY A 137 2.12 11.95 15.74
N PHE A 138 1.76 13.23 15.71
CA PHE A 138 0.97 13.85 16.77
C PHE A 138 -0.50 13.41 16.79
N ARG A 139 -1.09 13.10 15.63
CA ARG A 139 -2.50 12.73 15.54
C ARG A 139 -2.77 11.27 15.83
N TYR A 140 -1.85 10.38 15.42
CA TYR A 140 -2.08 8.94 15.39
C TYR A 140 -0.99 8.11 16.07
N GLY A 141 0.06 8.75 16.59
CA GLY A 141 1.26 8.06 17.05
C GLY A 141 2.16 7.61 15.89
N ARG A 142 3.45 7.49 16.16
CA ARG A 142 4.47 7.09 15.18
C ARG A 142 4.54 5.57 14.99
N GLN A 143 4.23 4.78 16.01
CA GLN A 143 4.31 3.31 15.94
C GLN A 143 3.37 2.72 14.89
N MET A 144 2.12 3.21 14.81
CA MET A 144 1.15 2.76 13.78
C MET A 144 1.65 3.04 12.36
N GLN A 145 2.42 4.11 12.18
CA GLN A 145 2.95 4.54 10.88
C GLN A 145 4.18 3.72 10.44
N LEU A 146 4.64 2.76 11.25
CA LEU A 146 5.68 1.80 10.88
C LEU A 146 5.13 0.51 10.28
N ILE A 147 3.80 0.34 10.25
CA ILE A 147 3.18 -0.82 9.61
C ILE A 147 3.43 -0.74 8.11
N ALA A 148 4.13 -1.73 7.58
CA ALA A 148 4.48 -1.79 6.17
C ALA A 148 3.39 -2.50 5.34
N GLY A 149 3.24 -2.09 4.09
CA GLY A 149 2.33 -2.68 3.10
C GLY A 149 2.95 -2.91 1.73
N VAL A 150 2.10 -3.42 0.85
CA VAL A 150 2.31 -3.46 -0.60
C VAL A 150 1.12 -2.79 -1.26
N HIS A 151 1.36 -1.87 -2.17
CA HIS A 151 0.33 -1.32 -3.05
C HIS A 151 0.50 -1.91 -4.45
N PHE A 152 -0.61 -2.42 -4.98
CA PHE A 152 -0.68 -2.91 -6.35
C PHE A 152 -1.46 -1.90 -7.20
N ASN A 153 -0.73 -1.21 -8.06
CA ASN A 153 -1.26 -0.22 -8.99
C ASN A 153 -1.61 -0.92 -10.31
N TYR A 154 -2.84 -0.76 -10.79
CA TYR A 154 -3.29 -1.40 -12.03
C TYR A 154 -4.14 -0.48 -12.90
N SER A 155 -3.87 -0.48 -14.21
CA SER A 155 -4.71 0.15 -15.21
C SER A 155 -5.14 -0.84 -16.29
N LEU A 156 -6.43 -0.83 -16.64
CA LEU A 156 -6.94 -1.56 -17.79
C LEU A 156 -6.36 -0.98 -19.09
N PRO A 157 -6.11 -1.81 -20.12
CA PRO A 157 -5.55 -1.36 -21.39
C PRO A 157 -6.49 -0.41 -22.12
N ASP A 158 -5.93 0.39 -23.02
CA ASP A 158 -6.69 1.37 -23.78
C ASP A 158 -7.75 0.73 -24.69
N THR A 159 -7.44 -0.45 -25.24
CA THR A 159 -8.33 -1.30 -26.04
C THR A 159 -9.57 -1.74 -25.27
N PHE A 160 -9.43 -2.09 -23.97
CA PHE A 160 -10.55 -2.41 -23.09
C PHE A 160 -11.59 -1.30 -23.09
N TRP A 161 -11.15 -0.06 -22.95
CA TRP A 161 -12.05 1.08 -22.80
C TRP A 161 -12.82 1.39 -24.07
N THR A 162 -12.22 1.19 -25.25
CA THR A 162 -12.90 1.36 -26.52
C THR A 162 -14.00 0.31 -26.68
N ALA A 163 -13.65 -0.98 -26.57
CA ALA A 163 -14.62 -2.08 -26.72
C ALA A 163 -15.74 -2.02 -25.67
N PHE A 164 -15.40 -1.73 -24.41
CA PHE A 164 -16.39 -1.70 -23.34
C PHE A 164 -17.36 -0.52 -23.45
N ARG A 165 -16.95 0.61 -24.05
CA ARG A 165 -17.84 1.74 -24.38
C ARG A 165 -18.85 1.34 -25.46
N GLU A 166 -18.38 0.70 -26.52
CA GLU A 166 -19.21 0.21 -27.63
C GLU A 166 -20.24 -0.82 -27.15
N ILE A 167 -19.79 -1.85 -26.41
CA ILE A 167 -20.67 -2.86 -25.80
C ILE A 167 -21.70 -2.22 -24.87
N SER A 168 -21.34 -1.12 -24.20
CA SER A 168 -22.23 -0.41 -23.27
C SER A 168 -23.17 0.56 -23.95
N GLY A 169 -23.02 0.83 -25.26
CA GLY A 169 -23.77 1.86 -25.98
C GLY A 169 -23.61 3.25 -25.36
N ALA A 170 -22.42 3.57 -24.83
CA ALA A 170 -22.22 4.78 -24.06
C ALA A 170 -21.79 5.97 -24.94
N GLU A 171 -22.59 7.04 -24.92
CA GLU A 171 -22.32 8.28 -25.67
C GLU A 171 -21.43 9.27 -24.92
N SER A 172 -21.20 9.06 -23.62
CA SER A 172 -20.33 9.93 -22.81
C SER A 172 -18.89 9.94 -23.33
N SER A 173 -18.15 10.99 -23.01
CA SER A 173 -16.71 11.08 -23.32
C SER A 173 -15.94 9.86 -22.78
N ARG A 174 -14.81 9.53 -23.43
CA ARG A 174 -13.95 8.41 -23.00
C ARG A 174 -13.50 8.57 -21.54
N ARG A 175 -13.11 9.79 -21.15
CA ARG A 175 -12.64 10.13 -19.80
C ARG A 175 -13.73 9.94 -18.74
N ASP A 176 -14.94 10.43 -19.01
CA ASP A 176 -16.05 10.33 -18.05
C ASP A 176 -16.49 8.89 -17.88
N PHE A 177 -16.49 8.13 -18.98
CA PHE A 177 -16.76 6.70 -18.97
C PHE A 177 -15.74 5.95 -18.12
N GLN A 178 -14.44 6.16 -18.36
CA GLN A 178 -13.36 5.55 -17.56
C GLN A 178 -13.51 5.88 -16.08
N SER A 179 -13.67 7.16 -15.73
CA SER A 179 -13.80 7.61 -14.34
C SER A 179 -14.99 6.97 -13.64
N LYS A 180 -16.17 6.98 -14.29
CA LYS A 180 -17.39 6.33 -13.80
C LYS A 180 -17.19 4.84 -13.53
N HIS A 181 -16.42 4.16 -14.40
CA HIS A 181 -16.20 2.73 -14.32
C HIS A 181 -15.09 2.33 -13.34
N TYR A 182 -14.04 3.12 -13.17
CA TYR A 182 -13.07 2.94 -12.08
C TYR A 182 -13.72 3.19 -10.72
N LEU A 183 -14.54 4.24 -10.56
CA LEU A 183 -15.30 4.44 -9.33
C LEU A 183 -16.25 3.27 -9.05
N ARG A 184 -16.87 2.70 -10.10
CA ARG A 184 -17.66 1.47 -9.96
C ARG A 184 -16.80 0.28 -9.53
N LEU A 185 -15.58 0.15 -10.04
CA LEU A 185 -14.63 -0.88 -9.61
C LEU A 185 -14.31 -0.73 -8.12
N ILE A 186 -14.06 0.49 -7.64
CA ILE A 186 -13.82 0.75 -6.21
C ILE A 186 -15.05 0.36 -5.36
N ARG A 187 -16.27 0.67 -5.81
CA ARG A 187 -17.50 0.23 -5.12
C ARG A 187 -17.63 -1.29 -5.06
N ASN A 188 -17.21 -2.01 -6.11
CA ASN A 188 -17.15 -3.48 -6.08
C ASN A 188 -16.05 -3.97 -5.15
N PHE A 189 -14.87 -3.35 -5.17
CA PHE A 189 -13.76 -3.68 -4.28
C PHE A 189 -14.16 -3.48 -2.81
N ARG A 190 -14.94 -2.44 -2.45
CA ARG A 190 -15.48 -2.31 -1.08
C ARG A 190 -16.42 -3.45 -0.67
N ARG A 191 -17.10 -4.10 -1.62
CA ARG A 191 -18.04 -5.22 -1.35
C ARG A 191 -17.32 -6.57 -1.21
N THR A 192 -16.27 -6.79 -1.98
CA THR A 192 -15.61 -8.11 -2.11
C THR A 192 -14.13 -8.11 -1.77
N GLY A 193 -13.56 -6.95 -1.42
CA GLY A 193 -12.13 -6.77 -1.16
C GLY A 193 -11.63 -7.50 0.08
N TRP A 194 -12.54 -7.91 0.99
CA TRP A 194 -12.22 -8.80 2.11
C TRP A 194 -11.58 -10.12 1.63
N LEU A 195 -11.84 -10.56 0.39
CA LEU A 195 -11.25 -11.77 -0.19
C LEU A 195 -9.73 -11.65 -0.32
N VAL A 196 -9.21 -10.44 -0.61
CA VAL A 196 -7.76 -10.18 -0.65
C VAL A 196 -7.15 -10.38 0.73
N LEU A 197 -7.83 -9.89 1.77
CA LEU A 197 -7.38 -10.07 3.16
C LEU A 197 -7.49 -11.52 3.61
N TYR A 198 -8.46 -12.27 3.10
CA TYR A 198 -8.62 -13.68 3.41
C TYR A 198 -7.53 -14.55 2.76
N LEU A 199 -7.23 -14.33 1.47
CA LEU A 199 -6.27 -15.12 0.71
C LEU A 199 -4.82 -14.74 0.96
N PHE A 200 -4.55 -13.44 1.15
CA PHE A 200 -3.18 -12.88 1.20
C PHE A 200 -2.87 -12.15 2.50
N GLY A 201 -3.79 -12.15 3.47
CA GLY A 201 -3.51 -11.63 4.80
C GLY A 201 -2.40 -12.42 5.47
N ALA A 202 -1.30 -11.74 5.80
CA ALA A 202 -0.12 -12.34 6.40
C ALA A 202 0.32 -11.63 7.69
N SER A 203 -0.66 -11.16 8.49
CA SER A 203 -0.39 -10.51 9.78
C SER A 203 -1.33 -10.99 10.89
N PRO A 204 -1.36 -12.29 11.22
CA PRO A 204 -2.23 -12.80 12.28
C PRO A 204 -1.66 -12.59 13.71
N ALA A 205 -0.41 -12.12 13.81
CA ALA A 205 0.33 -11.91 15.05
C ALA A 205 0.88 -10.49 15.15
N LEU A 206 1.12 -10.05 16.40
CA LEU A 206 1.70 -8.76 16.75
C LEU A 206 2.76 -8.93 17.82
N CYS A 207 3.83 -8.15 17.72
CA CYS A 207 4.82 -8.06 18.79
C CYS A 207 4.23 -7.29 19.98
N LYS A 208 4.47 -7.73 21.22
CA LYS A 208 3.93 -7.06 22.42
C LYS A 208 4.48 -5.64 22.62
N SER A 209 5.56 -5.27 21.93
CA SER A 209 6.06 -3.89 21.89
C SER A 209 5.16 -2.94 21.10
N PHE A 210 4.22 -3.46 20.31
CA PHE A 210 3.29 -2.65 19.53
C PHE A 210 2.15 -2.15 20.43
N THR A 211 2.02 -0.83 20.56
CA THR A 211 0.99 -0.20 21.42
C THR A 211 -0.43 -0.62 21.04
N GLY A 212 -1.31 -0.73 22.03
CA GLY A 212 -2.73 -1.07 21.83
C GLY A 212 -3.05 -2.57 21.77
N ALA A 213 -2.05 -3.44 21.55
CA ALA A 213 -2.30 -4.88 21.45
C ALA A 213 -2.75 -5.54 22.77
N GLY A 214 -2.38 -4.96 23.92
CA GLY A 214 -2.84 -5.40 25.24
C GLY A 214 -4.31 -5.09 25.54
N GLU A 215 -4.90 -4.08 24.86
CA GLU A 215 -6.30 -3.69 25.05
C GLU A 215 -7.27 -4.56 24.23
N ALA A 216 -6.80 -5.15 23.14
CA ALA A 216 -7.63 -5.93 22.22
C ALA A 216 -7.85 -7.40 22.62
N GLN A 217 -7.53 -7.77 23.87
CA GLN A 217 -7.77 -9.12 24.43
C GLN A 217 -7.22 -10.26 23.54
N LEU A 218 -6.12 -10.02 22.83
CA LEU A 218 -5.49 -11.04 22.00
C LEU A 218 -4.88 -12.15 22.88
N ALA A 219 -4.87 -13.38 22.36
CA ALA A 219 -4.21 -14.48 23.05
C ALA A 219 -2.69 -14.27 23.03
N SER A 220 -2.03 -14.55 24.15
CA SER A 220 -0.56 -14.59 24.20
C SER A 220 -0.08 -15.87 23.52
N LEU A 221 0.70 -15.76 22.45
CA LEU A 221 1.34 -16.90 21.80
C LEU A 221 2.59 -17.32 22.59
N ASP A 222 3.40 -16.34 22.99
CA ASP A 222 4.60 -16.52 23.80
C ASP A 222 4.89 -15.27 24.65
N LYS A 223 6.12 -15.14 25.18
CA LYS A 223 6.53 -13.98 25.98
C LYS A 223 6.46 -12.65 25.22
N ASP A 224 6.72 -12.64 23.91
CA ASP A 224 6.95 -11.45 23.09
C ASP A 224 5.87 -11.24 22.00
N THR A 225 4.94 -12.20 21.83
CA THR A 225 3.98 -12.22 20.72
C THR A 225 2.52 -12.37 21.17
N TRP A 226 1.66 -11.48 20.68
CA TRP A 226 0.20 -11.62 20.65
C TRP A 226 -0.25 -12.27 19.34
N PHE A 227 -1.37 -13.01 19.37
CA PHE A 227 -1.90 -13.70 18.21
C PHE A 227 -3.44 -13.84 18.26
N ALA A 228 -4.07 -13.87 17.08
CA ALA A 228 -5.48 -14.20 16.92
C ALA A 228 -5.61 -15.45 16.02
N PRO A 229 -6.10 -16.60 16.54
CA PRO A 229 -6.12 -17.89 15.83
C PRO A 229 -6.72 -17.92 14.43
N TYR A 230 -7.71 -17.06 14.19
CA TYR A 230 -8.43 -17.00 12.91
C TYR A 230 -8.25 -15.66 12.19
N ALA A 231 -7.42 -14.75 12.73
CA ALA A 231 -7.14 -13.51 12.02
C ALA A 231 -6.29 -13.81 10.79
N THR A 232 -6.58 -13.09 9.70
CA THR A 232 -5.73 -13.13 8.50
C THR A 232 -4.82 -11.90 8.45
N SER A 233 -5.37 -10.72 8.76
CA SER A 233 -4.64 -9.46 8.66
C SER A 233 -4.98 -8.47 9.78
N LEU A 234 -4.27 -8.53 10.91
CA LEU A 234 -4.34 -7.53 11.98
C LEU A 234 -3.85 -6.15 11.52
N ARG A 235 -3.02 -6.07 10.47
CA ARG A 235 -2.70 -4.80 9.80
C ARG A 235 -3.95 -4.01 9.37
N MET A 236 -5.05 -4.70 9.06
CA MET A 236 -6.28 -4.08 8.55
C MET A 236 -7.39 -4.02 9.62
N SER A 237 -7.08 -4.35 10.87
CA SER A 237 -8.01 -4.20 12.00
C SER A 237 -7.81 -2.84 12.69
N ASP A 238 -8.59 -2.58 13.75
CA ASP A 238 -8.45 -1.38 14.58
C ASP A 238 -7.13 -1.31 15.36
N LEU A 239 -6.37 -2.41 15.42
CA LEU A 239 -5.01 -2.44 15.94
C LEU A 239 -3.97 -2.02 14.90
N GLY A 240 -4.33 -2.08 13.63
CA GLY A 240 -3.43 -1.88 12.51
C GLY A 240 -3.47 -0.46 11.97
N TYR A 241 -3.40 -0.34 10.65
CA TYR A 241 -3.44 0.93 9.94
C TYR A 241 -4.89 1.33 9.65
N SER A 242 -5.69 1.51 10.70
CA SER A 242 -7.09 1.98 10.62
C SER A 242 -7.28 3.21 11.50
N ASN A 243 -8.18 4.11 11.08
CA ASN A 243 -8.46 5.33 11.84
C ASN A 243 -9.96 5.55 11.92
N GLN A 244 -10.51 5.40 13.13
CA GLN A 244 -11.93 5.63 13.41
C GLN A 244 -12.39 7.06 13.11
N ASN A 245 -11.48 8.05 13.08
CA ASN A 245 -11.83 9.43 12.72
C ASN A 245 -12.14 9.60 11.22
N GLN A 246 -11.55 8.78 10.35
CA GLN A 246 -11.85 8.80 8.91
C GLN A 246 -13.17 8.08 8.58
N ALA A 247 -13.62 7.17 9.43
CA ALA A 247 -14.90 6.48 9.27
C ALA A 247 -16.11 7.44 9.31
N ARG A 248 -15.93 8.66 9.84
CA ARG A 248 -16.95 9.72 9.89
C ARG A 248 -17.03 10.55 8.60
N ILE A 249 -16.06 10.42 7.69
CA ILE A 249 -16.04 11.17 6.43
C ILE A 249 -16.78 10.37 5.38
N ASN A 250 -17.92 10.88 4.92
CA ASN A 250 -18.71 10.23 3.87
C ASN A 250 -18.24 10.70 2.48
N ILE A 251 -17.24 10.02 1.92
CA ILE A 251 -16.74 10.28 0.57
C ILE A 251 -17.56 9.46 -0.43
N SER A 252 -18.24 10.15 -1.36
CA SER A 252 -18.99 9.48 -2.43
C SER A 252 -18.04 8.86 -3.45
N LEU A 253 -18.43 7.67 -3.92
CA LEU A 253 -17.76 6.98 -5.02
C LEU A 253 -18.68 6.83 -6.23
N ASN A 254 -19.73 7.65 -6.37
CA ASN A 254 -20.72 7.50 -7.44
C ASN A 254 -20.32 8.26 -8.71
N SER A 255 -19.69 9.42 -8.57
CA SER A 255 -19.21 10.27 -9.66
C SER A 255 -17.87 10.92 -9.28
N LEU A 256 -17.14 11.40 -10.29
CA LEU A 256 -15.86 12.07 -10.05
C LEU A 256 -16.07 13.40 -9.31
N ASP A 257 -17.12 14.14 -9.67
CA ASP A 257 -17.42 15.44 -9.07
C ASP A 257 -17.78 15.31 -7.59
N GLU A 258 -18.58 14.31 -7.20
CA GLU A 258 -18.89 14.06 -5.78
C GLU A 258 -17.69 13.53 -4.98
N TYR A 259 -16.72 12.89 -5.64
CA TYR A 259 -15.52 12.38 -4.97
C TYR A 259 -14.51 13.50 -4.67
N VAL A 260 -14.42 14.50 -5.55
CA VAL A 260 -13.47 15.61 -5.44
C VAL A 260 -13.97 16.74 -4.53
N ARG A 261 -15.29 16.94 -4.45
CA ARG A 261 -15.93 17.93 -3.57
C ARG A 261 -15.87 17.53 -2.11
#